data_AF-A0A7Z9NT79-F1
#
_entry.id   AF-A0A7Z9NT79-F1
#
_cell.length_a   1.000
_cell.length_b   1.000
_cell.length_c   1.000
_cell.angle_alpha   90.00
_cell.angle_beta   90.00
_cell.angle_gamma   90.00
#
_symmetry.space_group_name_H-M   'P 1'
#
loop_
_entity.id
_entity.type
_entity.pdbx_description
1 polymer ?
#
loop_
_entity_poly.entity_id
_entity_poly.type
_entity_poly.pdbx_seq_one_letter_code
_entity_poly.pdbx_strand_id
1 'polypeptide(L)'
;MPILKYFFPFRSFRFFLFFFFLCSTSSLQAQTYSNEEIVISGLGFARFAVTMVPEKSFSDHPDARRWLRIIDRNLCWSGVFLVTDSRYRTCRTASGDQVDMKILLKLERKVSDTGTLVSKHLMLTVADNDGLPLRSVRNLDLPLRKNRFREAELMDLINNMSAQLTGLEGVLGSTIAFTLKQPKRRKIIARINTHGKKLAAISKNSSISLLPSWSPQGDAIVYTTLSRTGTAIIYNNFKNRPVKLLRSNTSATRASNNFLSVSGGSWFSRGRKLVVTLSRRGNTDLYSFDRQKRKETRLTTHRSIDTVPDLSADNQHLIFVSDRTGHEQIFYLQLGTKIPFQLTFGRGSSSDPAWSPDGTLIAYSKISNGHSQINLMDPFTGEDHSLTKGRYNSEQPAWSPDGRQIAFVSSSTGVDKLYIMFVDGTGRRRLTRTPKDFAEGSPTWTARKF
;
A
#
# COMPACT_ATOMS: atom_id res chain seq x y z
N MET A 1 -63.27 -31.64 54.80
CA MET A 1 -64.17 -32.63 54.20
C MET A 1 -63.47 -33.29 53.01
N PRO A 2 -62.95 -34.51 53.16
CA PRO A 2 -62.29 -35.27 52.09
C PRO A 2 -63.14 -36.49 51.65
N ILE A 3 -63.15 -36.87 50.35
CA ILE A 3 -63.61 -38.21 49.92
C ILE A 3 -62.77 -38.75 48.74
N LEU A 4 -62.07 -39.86 49.05
CA LEU A 4 -61.64 -41.08 48.31
C LEU A 4 -61.10 -40.99 46.86
N LYS A 5 -59.88 -41.45 46.51
CA LYS A 5 -59.22 -42.79 46.57
C LYS A 5 -59.89 -43.90 45.75
N TYR A 6 -59.16 -44.40 44.73
CA TYR A 6 -59.06 -45.83 44.41
C TYR A 6 -57.63 -46.22 44.01
N PHE A 7 -57.22 -47.40 44.45
CA PHE A 7 -55.92 -48.08 44.36
C PHE A 7 -55.94 -49.15 43.26
N PHE A 8 -54.77 -49.53 42.71
CA PHE A 8 -54.19 -50.90 42.55
C PHE A 8 -53.01 -50.89 41.51
N PRO A 9 -52.06 -51.86 41.51
CA PRO A 9 -50.61 -51.58 41.61
C PRO A 9 -49.72 -52.35 40.59
N PHE A 10 -48.39 -52.29 40.82
CA PHE A 10 -47.31 -53.19 40.35
C PHE A 10 -46.90 -53.21 38.87
N ARG A 11 -45.66 -52.77 38.57
CA ARG A 11 -44.48 -53.68 38.44
C ARG A 11 -43.21 -52.89 38.07
N SER A 12 -42.14 -53.16 38.80
CA SER A 12 -40.77 -52.73 38.54
C SER A 12 -40.15 -53.51 37.37
N PHE A 13 -39.58 -52.83 36.38
CA PHE A 13 -38.72 -53.43 35.36
C PHE A 13 -37.34 -52.75 35.41
N ARG A 14 -36.32 -53.52 35.82
CA ARG A 14 -34.89 -53.17 35.69
C ARG A 14 -34.40 -53.75 34.37
N PHE A 15 -33.94 -52.90 33.45
CA PHE A 15 -33.20 -53.33 32.27
C PHE A 15 -31.70 -53.38 32.60
N PHE A 16 -31.12 -54.58 32.54
CA PHE A 16 -29.68 -54.78 32.40
C PHE A 16 -29.33 -54.62 30.91
N LEU A 17 -28.33 -53.79 30.59
CA LEU A 17 -27.70 -53.78 29.27
C LEU A 17 -26.18 -53.90 29.45
N PHE A 18 -25.66 -55.03 28.98
CA PHE A 18 -24.26 -55.39 28.94
C PHE A 18 -23.48 -54.43 28.03
N PHE A 19 -22.41 -53.83 28.55
CA PHE A 19 -21.40 -53.14 27.74
C PHE A 19 -20.48 -54.18 27.09
N PHE A 20 -20.58 -54.36 25.78
CA PHE A 20 -19.58 -55.06 24.98
C PHE A 20 -18.47 -54.08 24.59
N PHE A 21 -17.25 -54.35 25.04
CA PHE A 21 -16.04 -53.57 24.73
C PHE A 21 -15.53 -53.98 23.34
N LEU A 22 -15.82 -53.18 22.31
CA LEU A 22 -15.18 -53.28 21.00
C LEU A 22 -13.94 -52.39 21.00
N CYS A 23 -12.77 -53.02 21.14
CA CYS A 23 -11.47 -52.36 21.03
C CYS A 23 -11.16 -52.09 19.54
N SER A 24 -11.59 -50.94 19.04
CA SER A 24 -11.14 -50.43 17.74
C SER A 24 -9.85 -49.63 17.95
N THR A 25 -8.72 -50.23 17.59
CA THR A 25 -7.43 -49.54 17.48
C THR A 25 -7.50 -48.56 16.31
N SER A 26 -7.89 -47.32 16.56
CA SER A 26 -7.67 -46.23 15.62
C SER A 26 -6.19 -45.87 15.64
N SER A 27 -5.49 -46.20 14.56
CA SER A 27 -4.16 -45.66 14.28
C SER A 27 -4.28 -44.14 14.18
N LEU A 28 -3.89 -43.42 15.23
CA LEU A 28 -3.61 -41.99 15.16
C LEU A 28 -2.44 -41.80 14.20
N GLN A 29 -2.73 -41.51 12.94
CA GLN A 29 -1.79 -40.77 12.11
C GLN A 29 -1.66 -39.38 12.75
N ALA A 30 -0.61 -39.22 13.56
CA ALA A 30 -0.09 -37.92 13.91
C ALA A 30 0.38 -37.26 12.60
N GLN A 31 -0.52 -36.54 11.93
CA GLN A 31 -0.10 -35.54 10.97
C GLN A 31 0.49 -34.39 11.78
N THR A 32 1.82 -34.41 11.93
CA THR A 32 2.57 -33.22 12.29
C THR A 32 2.43 -32.22 11.13
N TYR A 33 1.37 -31.44 11.15
CA TYR A 33 1.30 -30.19 10.40
C TYR A 33 2.23 -29.19 11.10
N SER A 34 3.52 -29.29 10.82
CA SER A 34 4.42 -28.14 10.90
C SER A 34 4.19 -27.32 9.62
N ASN A 35 3.01 -26.73 9.54
CA ASN A 35 2.86 -25.50 8.78
C ASN A 35 3.14 -24.41 9.80
N GLU A 36 4.41 -24.05 9.96
CA GLU A 36 4.76 -22.73 10.49
C GLU A 36 4.29 -21.70 9.44
N GLU A 37 2.98 -21.51 9.39
CA GLU A 37 2.42 -20.31 8.80
C GLU A 37 2.84 -19.21 9.78
N ILE A 38 3.90 -18.48 9.42
CA ILE A 38 4.32 -17.28 10.15
C ILE A 38 3.18 -16.27 9.97
N VAL A 39 2.18 -16.36 10.85
CA VAL A 39 1.16 -15.35 11.00
C VAL A 39 1.84 -14.18 11.70
N ILE A 40 2.37 -13.25 10.92
CA ILE A 40 2.84 -11.96 11.43
C ILE A 40 1.60 -11.12 11.75
N SER A 41 0.94 -11.43 12.86
CA SER A 41 -0.04 -10.55 13.47
C SER A 41 0.70 -9.48 14.28
N GLY A 42 0.61 -8.23 13.81
CA GLY A 42 1.35 -7.08 14.33
C GLY A 42 2.59 -6.82 13.48
N LEU A 43 2.49 -5.90 12.51
CA LEU A 43 3.59 -5.53 11.61
C LEU A 43 4.74 -4.87 12.38
N GLY A 44 5.57 -5.69 13.02
CA GLY A 44 6.99 -5.42 13.08
C GLY A 44 7.48 -5.40 11.64
N PHE A 45 8.07 -4.29 11.20
CA PHE A 45 8.75 -4.21 9.91
C PHE A 45 9.98 -5.14 9.92
N ALA A 46 9.75 -6.43 9.72
CA ALA A 46 10.78 -7.45 9.65
C ALA A 46 11.22 -7.62 8.20
N ARG A 47 12.54 -7.58 8.01
CA ARG A 47 13.20 -7.82 6.72
C ARG A 47 14.10 -9.03 6.89
N PHE A 48 14.11 -9.91 5.90
CA PHE A 48 14.98 -11.08 5.91
C PHE A 48 16.43 -10.65 5.69
N ALA A 49 17.32 -11.03 6.59
CA ALA A 49 18.76 -10.92 6.42
C ALA A 49 19.23 -11.98 5.41
N VAL A 50 19.82 -11.54 4.30
CA VAL A 50 20.23 -12.42 3.19
C VAL A 50 21.66 -12.20 2.76
N THR A 51 22.32 -13.29 2.37
CA THR A 51 23.62 -13.24 1.69
C THR A 51 23.47 -13.66 0.24
N MET A 52 23.97 -12.86 -0.69
CA MET A 52 24.07 -13.27 -2.09
C MET A 52 25.31 -14.15 -2.29
N VAL A 53 25.14 -15.35 -2.82
CA VAL A 53 26.21 -16.32 -3.03
C VAL A 53 26.34 -16.59 -4.54
N PRO A 54 27.23 -15.86 -5.25
CA PRO A 54 27.44 -16.11 -6.67
C PRO A 54 28.28 -17.37 -6.91
N GLU A 55 27.69 -18.36 -7.57
CA GLU A 55 28.42 -19.56 -7.98
C GLU A 55 29.44 -19.25 -9.09
N LYS A 56 30.38 -20.17 -9.33
CA LYS A 56 31.44 -20.02 -10.34
C LYS A 56 30.88 -19.66 -11.72
N SER A 57 29.81 -20.32 -12.16
CA SER A 57 29.16 -20.06 -13.46
C SER A 57 28.66 -18.62 -13.62
N PHE A 58 28.24 -18.00 -12.51
CA PHE A 58 27.83 -16.61 -12.46
C PHE A 58 29.06 -15.68 -12.37
N SER A 59 29.99 -15.98 -11.46
CA SER A 59 31.18 -15.16 -11.19
C SER A 59 32.10 -15.02 -12.39
N ASP A 60 32.20 -16.05 -13.24
CA ASP A 60 33.01 -16.05 -14.47
C ASP A 60 32.40 -15.18 -15.58
N HIS A 61 31.15 -14.71 -15.41
CA HIS A 61 30.48 -13.89 -16.42
C HIS A 61 31.06 -12.45 -16.46
N PRO A 62 31.36 -11.87 -17.64
CA PRO A 62 31.95 -10.52 -17.73
C PRO A 62 31.14 -9.41 -17.04
N ASP A 63 29.81 -9.52 -17.08
CA ASP A 63 28.88 -8.57 -16.44
C ASP A 63 28.54 -8.92 -14.97
N ALA A 64 29.12 -9.96 -14.35
CA ALA A 64 28.73 -10.45 -13.02
C ALA A 64 28.70 -9.35 -11.95
N ARG A 65 29.77 -8.54 -11.87
CA ARG A 65 29.85 -7.40 -10.93
C ARG A 65 28.79 -6.32 -11.19
N ARG A 66 28.38 -6.12 -12.44
CA ARG A 66 27.28 -5.20 -12.78
C ARG A 66 25.94 -5.80 -12.37
N TRP A 67 25.73 -7.10 -12.59
CA TRP A 67 24.50 -7.80 -12.24
C TRP A 67 24.29 -7.88 -10.74
N LEU A 68 25.32 -8.18 -9.96
CA LEU A 68 25.24 -8.13 -8.49
C LEU A 68 24.75 -6.78 -7.99
N ARG A 69 25.26 -5.67 -8.54
CA ARG A 69 24.79 -4.32 -8.19
C ARG A 69 23.32 -4.08 -8.54
N ILE A 70 22.85 -4.67 -9.64
CA ILE A 70 21.44 -4.54 -10.06
C ILE A 70 20.55 -5.41 -9.15
N ILE A 71 20.98 -6.62 -8.79
CA ILE A 71 20.27 -7.54 -7.89
C ILE A 71 20.20 -6.94 -6.49
N ASP A 72 21.33 -6.54 -5.89
CA ASP A 72 21.42 -5.84 -4.59
C ASP A 72 20.43 -4.68 -4.49
N ARG A 73 20.44 -3.78 -5.49
CA ARG A 73 19.50 -2.65 -5.50
C ARG A 73 18.05 -3.10 -5.51
N ASN A 74 17.68 -4.09 -6.30
CA ASN A 74 16.29 -4.53 -6.39
C ASN A 74 15.84 -5.29 -5.12
N LEU A 75 16.73 -6.10 -4.52
CA LEU A 75 16.49 -6.72 -3.21
C LEU A 75 16.28 -5.64 -2.14
N CYS A 76 17.18 -4.66 -2.06
CA CYS A 76 17.04 -3.53 -1.15
C CYS A 76 15.74 -2.75 -1.39
N TRP A 77 15.46 -2.35 -2.63
CA TRP A 77 14.28 -1.53 -2.96
C TRP A 77 12.94 -2.28 -2.84
N SER A 78 12.97 -3.61 -2.69
CA SER A 78 11.76 -4.38 -2.41
C SER A 78 11.22 -4.07 -1.00
N GLY A 79 12.08 -3.66 -0.07
CA GLY A 79 11.73 -3.49 1.35
C GLY A 79 11.52 -4.81 2.09
N VAL A 80 11.91 -5.94 1.49
CA VAL A 80 11.76 -7.29 2.07
C VAL A 80 13.10 -7.79 2.62
N PHE A 81 14.23 -7.32 2.09
CA PHE A 81 15.54 -7.89 2.37
C PHE A 81 16.51 -6.87 2.97
N LEU A 82 17.31 -7.34 3.94
CA LEU A 82 18.59 -6.77 4.34
C LEU A 82 19.69 -7.63 3.72
N VAL A 83 20.60 -7.06 2.94
CA VAL A 83 21.66 -7.79 2.23
C VAL A 83 23.01 -7.54 2.92
N THR A 84 23.73 -8.60 3.28
CA THR A 84 24.98 -8.53 4.07
C THR A 84 26.00 -7.55 3.50
N ASP A 85 26.30 -7.65 2.21
CA ASP A 85 27.24 -6.76 1.52
C ASP A 85 26.53 -5.67 0.70
N SER A 86 25.36 -5.20 1.15
CA SER A 86 24.60 -4.19 0.38
C SER A 86 25.41 -2.92 0.20
N ARG A 87 25.34 -2.35 -1.02
CA ARG A 87 25.85 -0.99 -1.28
C ARG A 87 24.98 0.09 -0.63
N TYR A 88 23.76 -0.25 -0.24
CA TYR A 88 22.81 0.66 0.39
C TYR A 88 22.86 0.46 1.90
N ARG A 89 23.41 1.43 2.63
CA ARG A 89 23.57 1.35 4.10
C ARG A 89 22.27 0.98 4.82
N THR A 90 21.13 1.49 4.36
CA THR A 90 19.80 1.23 4.94
C THR A 90 19.27 -0.18 4.70
N CYS A 91 19.90 -0.93 3.80
CA CYS A 91 19.57 -2.30 3.48
C CYS A 91 20.71 -3.25 3.85
N ARG A 92 21.72 -2.79 4.58
CA ARG A 92 22.82 -3.65 5.03
C ARG A 92 22.42 -4.29 6.36
N THR A 93 22.71 -5.57 6.54
CA THR A 93 22.60 -6.22 7.85
C THR A 93 23.55 -5.54 8.85
N ALA A 94 23.24 -5.57 10.14
CA ALA A 94 24.20 -5.14 11.15
C ALA A 94 25.33 -6.17 11.28
N SER A 95 26.47 -5.72 11.79
CA SER A 95 27.63 -6.58 12.00
C SER A 95 27.30 -7.61 13.08
N GLY A 96 27.40 -8.90 12.75
CA GLY A 96 27.08 -10.00 13.67
C GLY A 96 25.64 -10.48 13.63
N ASP A 97 24.77 -9.89 12.78
CA ASP A 97 23.42 -10.41 12.57
C ASP A 97 23.49 -11.82 11.97
N GLN A 98 22.65 -12.70 12.50
CA GLN A 98 22.41 -14.00 11.88
C GLN A 98 21.76 -13.77 10.52
N VAL A 99 22.35 -14.37 9.48
CA VAL A 99 21.72 -14.43 8.16
C VAL A 99 20.51 -15.35 8.30
N ASP A 100 19.37 -15.01 7.69
CA ASP A 100 18.18 -15.87 7.69
C ASP A 100 18.23 -16.87 6.53
N MET A 101 18.78 -16.44 5.39
CA MET A 101 18.80 -17.22 4.16
C MET A 101 19.92 -16.79 3.19
N LYS A 102 20.25 -17.69 2.26
CA LYS A 102 21.19 -17.42 1.17
C LYS A 102 20.43 -17.32 -0.16
N ILE A 103 20.85 -16.39 -1.02
CA ILE A 103 20.39 -16.30 -2.40
C ILE A 103 21.53 -16.78 -3.30
N LEU A 104 21.43 -18.02 -3.77
CA LEU A 104 22.40 -18.63 -4.66
C LEU A 104 22.17 -18.11 -6.09
N LEU A 105 23.22 -17.59 -6.72
CA LEU A 105 23.16 -17.05 -8.08
C LEU A 105 23.95 -17.94 -9.02
N LYS A 106 23.26 -18.53 -10.00
CA LYS A 106 23.86 -19.50 -10.94
C LYS A 106 23.43 -19.22 -12.39
N LEU A 107 24.33 -19.48 -13.34
CA LEU A 107 23.97 -19.50 -14.76
C LEU A 107 23.82 -20.94 -15.25
N GLU A 108 22.63 -21.26 -15.77
CA GLU A 108 22.31 -22.59 -16.28
C GLU A 108 21.88 -22.53 -17.75
N ARG A 109 22.09 -23.63 -18.48
CA ARG A 109 21.57 -23.80 -19.84
C ARG A 109 20.29 -24.62 -19.74
N LYS A 110 19.17 -24.08 -20.21
CA LYS A 110 17.93 -24.86 -20.37
C LYS A 110 17.84 -25.36 -21.81
N VAL A 111 17.61 -26.66 -21.95
CA VAL A 111 17.35 -27.34 -23.21
C VAL A 111 15.83 -27.42 -23.37
N SER A 112 15.28 -27.19 -24.57
CA SER A 112 13.85 -27.45 -24.79
C SER A 112 13.54 -28.94 -24.74
N ASP A 113 12.26 -29.25 -24.60
CA ASP A 113 11.72 -30.60 -24.77
C ASP A 113 12.07 -31.23 -26.14
N THR A 114 12.47 -30.41 -27.13
CA THR A 114 12.93 -30.86 -28.46
C THR A 114 14.46 -31.06 -28.57
N GLY A 115 15.20 -30.98 -27.47
CA GLY A 115 16.65 -31.26 -27.44
C GLY A 115 17.54 -30.16 -28.02
N THR A 116 16.98 -29.02 -28.44
CA THR A 116 17.77 -27.86 -28.88
C THR A 116 18.10 -26.95 -27.70
N LEU A 117 19.29 -26.35 -27.71
CA LEU A 117 19.75 -25.46 -26.64
C LEU A 117 19.04 -24.11 -26.78
N VAL A 118 18.01 -23.88 -25.95
CA VAL A 118 17.06 -22.77 -26.19
C VAL A 118 17.51 -21.45 -25.55
N SER A 119 18.08 -21.49 -24.34
CA SER A 119 18.53 -20.26 -23.68
C SER A 119 19.43 -20.51 -22.46
N LYS A 120 20.35 -19.57 -22.19
CA LYS A 120 20.99 -19.45 -20.88
C LYS A 120 20.05 -18.73 -19.93
N HIS A 121 19.97 -19.17 -18.68
CA HIS A 121 19.14 -18.60 -17.64
C HIS A 121 20.01 -18.19 -16.45
N LEU A 122 19.62 -17.09 -15.80
CA LEU A 122 20.08 -16.73 -14.47
C LEU A 122 19.10 -17.29 -13.44
N MET A 123 19.58 -18.20 -12.60
CA MET A 123 18.85 -18.83 -11.52
C MET A 123 19.10 -18.06 -10.22
N LEU A 124 18.03 -17.72 -9.49
CA LEU A 124 18.06 -17.14 -8.15
C LEU A 124 17.43 -18.15 -7.19
N THR A 125 18.23 -18.98 -6.54
CA THR A 125 17.72 -20.00 -5.62
C THR A 125 17.78 -19.49 -4.20
N VAL A 126 16.63 -19.45 -3.51
CA VAL A 126 16.59 -19.17 -2.07
C VAL A 126 16.90 -20.45 -1.32
N ALA A 127 17.86 -20.38 -0.41
CA ALA A 127 18.34 -21.49 0.39
C ALA A 127 18.38 -21.08 1.87
N ASP A 128 18.33 -22.05 2.76
CA ASP A 128 18.56 -21.81 4.19
C ASP A 128 20.02 -21.38 4.47
N ASN A 129 20.35 -21.25 5.75
CA ASN A 129 21.68 -20.85 6.19
C ASN A 129 22.77 -21.88 5.86
N ASP A 130 22.43 -23.15 5.72
CA ASP A 130 23.36 -24.21 5.33
C ASP A 130 23.52 -24.28 3.80
N GLY A 131 22.68 -23.56 3.05
CA GLY A 131 22.70 -23.51 1.59
C GLY A 131 21.82 -24.58 0.95
N LEU A 132 20.92 -25.22 1.70
CA LEU A 132 19.93 -26.14 1.16
C LEU A 132 18.76 -25.34 0.55
N PRO A 133 18.43 -25.55 -0.74
CA PRO A 133 17.33 -24.84 -1.39
C PRO A 133 15.98 -25.02 -0.69
N LEU A 134 15.30 -23.91 -0.43
CA LEU A 134 13.96 -23.91 0.14
C LEU A 134 12.96 -24.40 -0.91
N ARG A 135 12.38 -25.57 -0.70
CA ARG A 135 11.45 -26.20 -1.65
C ARG A 135 10.14 -25.43 -1.82
N SER A 136 9.79 -24.53 -0.89
CA SER A 136 8.63 -23.65 -0.98
C SER A 136 8.82 -22.50 -1.96
N VAL A 137 10.08 -22.11 -2.24
CA VAL A 137 10.41 -21.00 -3.14
C VAL A 137 10.88 -21.54 -4.49
N ARG A 138 10.07 -21.34 -5.54
CA ARG A 138 10.29 -21.91 -6.88
C ARG A 138 10.11 -20.88 -7.99
N ASN A 139 10.48 -21.29 -9.21
CA ASN A 139 10.28 -20.54 -10.45
C ASN A 139 10.98 -19.18 -10.45
N LEU A 140 12.22 -19.16 -9.96
CA LEU A 140 13.07 -17.98 -9.91
C LEU A 140 14.19 -18.09 -10.94
N ASP A 141 13.82 -18.05 -12.23
CA ASP A 141 14.78 -18.03 -13.32
C ASP A 141 14.50 -16.94 -14.36
N LEU A 142 15.58 -16.37 -14.91
CA LEU A 142 15.53 -15.27 -15.87
C LEU A 142 16.21 -15.68 -17.17
N PRO A 143 15.51 -15.65 -18.32
CA PRO A 143 16.13 -15.92 -19.60
C PRO A 143 17.13 -14.82 -19.97
N LEU A 144 18.31 -15.21 -20.42
CA LEU A 144 19.32 -14.31 -20.95
C LEU A 144 19.19 -14.16 -22.47
N ARG A 145 18.93 -12.93 -22.93
CA ARG A 145 18.88 -12.59 -24.36
C ARG A 145 20.14 -11.83 -24.74
N LYS A 146 20.88 -12.32 -25.74
CA LYS A 146 22.23 -11.79 -26.08
C LYS A 146 23.12 -11.67 -24.84
N ASN A 147 23.08 -12.69 -23.99
CA ASN A 147 23.86 -12.79 -22.76
C ASN A 147 23.55 -11.70 -21.71
N ARG A 148 22.34 -11.14 -21.70
CA ARG A 148 21.87 -10.14 -20.72
C ARG A 148 20.42 -10.39 -20.31
N PHE A 149 20.06 -10.09 -19.07
CA PHE A 149 18.67 -10.05 -18.60
C PHE A 149 18.10 -8.62 -18.67
N ARG A 150 16.76 -8.50 -18.71
CA ARG A 150 16.07 -7.21 -18.57
C ARG A 150 15.78 -6.96 -17.09
N GLU A 151 16.11 -5.76 -16.61
CA GLU A 151 15.83 -5.35 -15.23
C GLU A 151 14.33 -5.46 -14.87
N ALA A 152 13.43 -5.28 -15.84
CA ALA A 152 12.00 -5.50 -15.64
C ALA A 152 11.66 -6.94 -15.23
N GLU A 153 12.25 -7.93 -15.90
CA GLU A 153 12.03 -9.34 -15.60
C GLU A 153 12.64 -9.70 -14.23
N LEU A 154 13.79 -9.12 -13.88
CA LEU A 154 14.36 -9.28 -12.53
C LEU A 154 13.45 -8.69 -11.44
N MET A 155 12.84 -7.52 -11.67
CA MET A 155 11.85 -6.96 -10.74
C MET A 155 10.66 -7.90 -10.55
N ASP A 156 10.16 -8.52 -11.63
CA ASP A 156 9.06 -9.49 -11.56
C ASP A 156 9.47 -10.73 -10.77
N LEU A 157 10.68 -11.25 -11.00
CA LEU A 157 11.21 -12.39 -10.26
C LEU A 157 11.36 -12.08 -8.77
N ILE A 158 11.93 -10.93 -8.40
CA ILE A 158 12.08 -10.56 -6.99
C ILE A 158 10.71 -10.32 -6.35
N ASN A 159 9.74 -9.75 -7.06
CA ASN A 159 8.37 -9.64 -6.56
C ASN A 159 7.75 -11.01 -6.28
N ASN A 160 7.96 -11.99 -7.17
CA ASN A 160 7.48 -13.36 -6.98
C ASN A 160 8.16 -14.02 -5.78
N MET A 161 9.47 -13.85 -5.64
CA MET A 161 10.22 -14.30 -4.46
C MET A 161 9.68 -13.68 -3.16
N SER A 162 9.44 -12.37 -3.14
CA SER A 162 8.82 -11.68 -2.01
C SER A 162 7.43 -12.23 -1.69
N ALA A 163 6.60 -12.49 -2.70
CA ALA A 163 5.26 -13.05 -2.51
C ALA A 163 5.31 -14.46 -1.92
N GLN A 164 6.20 -15.32 -2.39
CA GLN A 164 6.37 -16.67 -1.85
C GLN A 164 6.89 -16.69 -0.41
N LEU A 165 7.71 -15.70 -0.02
CA LEU A 165 8.24 -15.58 1.35
C LEU A 165 7.29 -14.90 2.34
N THR A 166 6.42 -14.00 1.86
CA THR A 166 5.67 -13.08 2.74
C THR A 166 4.16 -13.16 2.58
N GLY A 167 3.67 -13.86 1.56
CA GLY A 167 2.26 -13.85 1.18
C GLY A 167 1.78 -12.57 0.49
N LEU A 168 2.63 -11.54 0.38
CA LEU A 168 2.28 -10.23 -0.18
C LEU A 168 2.97 -9.99 -1.53
N GLU A 169 2.21 -9.51 -2.52
CA GLU A 169 2.78 -9.17 -3.83
C GLU A 169 3.83 -8.06 -3.72
N GLY A 170 5.02 -8.28 -4.32
CA GLY A 170 6.07 -7.26 -4.33
C GLY A 170 5.75 -6.06 -5.21
N VAL A 171 6.25 -4.89 -4.81
CA VAL A 171 5.94 -3.59 -5.45
C VAL A 171 7.02 -3.08 -6.43
N LEU A 172 8.04 -3.88 -6.78
CA LEU A 172 9.05 -3.42 -7.73
C LEU A 172 8.44 -3.16 -9.11
N GLY A 173 8.79 -2.02 -9.72
CA GLY A 173 8.27 -1.59 -11.01
C GLY A 173 6.82 -1.12 -11.02
N SER A 174 6.12 -1.14 -9.87
CA SER A 174 4.75 -0.64 -9.74
C SER A 174 4.69 0.88 -9.88
N THR A 175 3.47 1.44 -9.95
CA THR A 175 3.25 2.81 -10.44
C THR A 175 2.80 3.75 -9.33
N ILE A 176 3.43 4.92 -9.27
CA ILE A 176 3.00 6.03 -8.43
C ILE A 176 2.48 7.14 -9.36
N ALA A 177 1.24 7.56 -9.13
CA ALA A 177 0.69 8.76 -9.75
C ALA A 177 0.80 9.93 -8.79
N PHE A 178 1.01 11.13 -9.32
CA PHE A 178 1.19 12.32 -8.51
C PHE A 178 0.84 13.57 -9.32
N THR A 179 0.59 14.66 -8.62
CA THR A 179 0.43 15.99 -9.20
C THR A 179 1.80 16.56 -9.57
N LEU A 180 1.96 17.03 -10.81
CA LEU A 180 3.18 17.68 -11.30
C LEU A 180 2.89 19.12 -11.73
N LYS A 181 3.64 20.06 -11.18
CA LYS A 181 3.61 21.49 -11.49
C LYS A 181 4.91 21.91 -12.17
N GLN A 182 4.83 22.19 -13.47
CA GLN A 182 5.93 22.80 -14.21
C GLN A 182 5.83 24.33 -14.20
N PRO A 183 6.95 25.06 -14.37
CA PRO A 183 6.94 26.51 -14.56
C PRO A 183 6.03 26.89 -15.72
N LYS A 184 5.23 27.96 -15.56
CA LYS A 184 4.31 28.50 -16.58
C LYS A 184 3.25 27.51 -17.14
N ARG A 185 3.17 26.27 -16.64
CA ARG A 185 2.15 25.27 -17.02
C ARG A 185 1.16 25.03 -15.89
N ARG A 186 -0.04 24.55 -16.21
CA ARG A 186 -1.01 24.12 -15.19
C ARG A 186 -0.54 22.81 -14.55
N LYS A 187 -1.02 22.52 -13.33
CA LYS A 187 -0.76 21.23 -12.67
C LYS A 187 -1.44 20.11 -13.46
N ILE A 188 -0.73 19.01 -13.66
CA ILE A 188 -1.22 17.79 -14.31
C ILE A 188 -1.07 16.60 -13.37
N ILE A 189 -1.78 15.51 -13.64
CA ILE A 189 -1.45 14.21 -13.08
C ILE A 189 -0.39 13.55 -13.96
N ALA A 190 0.72 13.17 -13.35
CA ALA A 190 1.80 12.40 -13.93
C ALA A 190 1.89 11.03 -13.24
N ARG A 191 2.64 10.11 -13.85
CA ARG A 191 2.98 8.80 -13.30
C ARG A 191 4.45 8.50 -13.46
N ILE A 192 4.99 7.69 -12.56
CA ILE A 192 6.37 7.20 -12.58
C ILE A 192 6.39 5.82 -11.91
N ASN A 193 7.37 4.97 -12.24
CA ASN A 193 7.52 3.70 -11.54
C ASN A 193 8.39 3.85 -10.28
N THR A 194 8.41 2.81 -9.43
CA THR A 194 9.20 2.79 -8.17
C THR A 194 10.72 2.97 -8.33
N HIS A 195 11.22 2.89 -9.57
CA HIS A 195 12.62 3.08 -9.94
C HIS A 195 12.91 4.47 -10.52
N GLY A 196 11.94 5.37 -10.52
CA GLY A 196 12.09 6.72 -11.08
C GLY A 196 12.15 6.75 -12.61
N LYS A 197 11.68 5.69 -13.27
CA LYS A 197 11.63 5.56 -14.74
C LYS A 197 10.18 5.68 -15.24
N LYS A 198 10.03 5.79 -16.57
CA LYS A 198 8.74 5.89 -17.26
C LYS A 198 7.86 7.09 -16.80
N LEU A 199 8.48 8.24 -16.55
CA LEU A 199 7.74 9.47 -16.26
C LEU A 199 6.84 9.82 -17.45
N ALA A 200 5.52 9.89 -17.23
CA ALA A 200 4.54 10.20 -18.26
C ALA A 200 3.33 10.95 -17.70
N ALA A 201 2.66 11.75 -18.52
CA ALA A 201 1.42 12.43 -18.14
C ALA A 201 0.22 11.48 -18.22
N ILE A 202 -0.62 11.44 -17.18
CA ILE A 202 -1.93 10.80 -17.18
C ILE A 202 -3.01 11.76 -17.70
N SER A 203 -2.99 13.01 -17.23
CA SER A 203 -3.97 14.03 -17.64
C SER A 203 -3.36 14.97 -18.69
N LYS A 204 -4.13 15.27 -19.75
CA LYS A 204 -3.75 16.21 -20.81
C LYS A 204 -4.85 17.25 -21.01
N ASN A 205 -5.06 18.13 -20.03
CA ASN A 205 -6.20 19.06 -20.07
C ASN A 205 -5.77 20.52 -19.93
N SER A 206 -6.59 21.44 -20.46
CA SER A 206 -6.49 22.90 -20.30
C SER A 206 -6.80 23.41 -18.88
N SER A 207 -7.02 22.49 -17.94
CA SER A 207 -7.43 22.75 -16.54
C SER A 207 -6.38 22.25 -15.57
N ILE A 208 -6.40 22.77 -14.34
CA ILE A 208 -5.56 22.27 -13.24
C ILE A 208 -6.07 20.89 -12.85
N SER A 209 -5.19 19.90 -12.71
CA SER A 209 -5.52 18.54 -12.23
C SER A 209 -4.75 18.23 -10.95
N LEU A 210 -5.44 17.70 -9.94
CA LEU A 210 -4.97 17.52 -8.56
C LEU A 210 -5.56 16.25 -7.93
N LEU A 211 -5.00 15.84 -6.77
CA LEU A 211 -5.55 14.80 -5.89
C LEU A 211 -5.88 13.49 -6.65
N PRO A 212 -4.87 12.87 -7.30
CA PRO A 212 -5.07 11.57 -7.93
C PRO A 212 -5.34 10.49 -6.87
N SER A 213 -6.23 9.56 -7.18
CA SER A 213 -6.51 8.38 -6.35
C SER A 213 -6.78 7.17 -7.25
N TRP A 214 -5.94 6.14 -7.12
CA TRP A 214 -6.10 4.88 -7.84
C TRP A 214 -7.31 4.11 -7.34
N SER A 215 -8.07 3.49 -8.26
CA SER A 215 -9.05 2.48 -7.89
C SER A 215 -8.38 1.32 -7.17
N PRO A 216 -9.08 0.56 -6.31
CA PRO A 216 -8.47 -0.55 -5.56
C PRO A 216 -7.81 -1.60 -6.47
N GLN A 217 -8.40 -1.86 -7.64
CA GLN A 217 -7.84 -2.80 -8.63
C GLN A 217 -6.69 -2.21 -9.47
N GLY A 218 -6.39 -0.91 -9.31
CA GLY A 218 -5.37 -0.18 -10.06
C GLY A 218 -5.65 0.05 -11.55
N ASP A 219 -6.82 -0.33 -12.06
CA ASP A 219 -7.16 -0.24 -13.48
C ASP A 219 -7.78 1.10 -13.89
N ALA A 220 -8.10 1.95 -12.92
CA ALA A 220 -8.58 3.29 -13.14
C ALA A 220 -8.04 4.28 -12.10
N ILE A 221 -8.12 5.56 -12.45
CA ILE A 221 -7.73 6.65 -11.56
C ILE A 221 -8.81 7.72 -11.57
N VAL A 222 -9.11 8.27 -10.39
CA VAL A 222 -9.87 9.52 -10.26
C VAL A 222 -8.94 10.65 -9.90
N TYR A 223 -9.29 11.85 -10.36
CA TYR A 223 -8.58 13.06 -9.98
C TYR A 223 -9.51 14.26 -10.07
N THR A 224 -9.18 15.30 -9.32
CA THR A 224 -9.95 16.54 -9.29
C THR A 224 -9.43 17.49 -10.35
N THR A 225 -10.34 18.12 -11.09
CA THR A 225 -10.02 19.21 -12.02
C THR A 225 -10.58 20.52 -11.52
N LEU A 226 -9.80 21.59 -11.67
CA LEU A 226 -10.20 22.97 -11.42
C LEU A 226 -10.09 23.76 -12.73
N SER A 227 -11.22 24.31 -13.17
CA SER A 227 -11.34 25.11 -14.39
C SER A 227 -12.14 26.39 -14.11
N ARG A 228 -12.30 27.25 -15.13
CA ARG A 228 -13.17 28.44 -15.04
C ARG A 228 -14.64 28.10 -14.76
N THR A 229 -15.07 26.89 -15.13
CA THR A 229 -16.45 26.43 -14.95
C THR A 229 -16.67 25.71 -13.61
N GLY A 230 -15.68 25.74 -12.71
CA GLY A 230 -15.76 25.09 -11.40
C GLY A 230 -14.87 23.85 -11.27
N THR A 231 -15.23 22.99 -10.32
CA THR A 231 -14.49 21.76 -9.99
C THR A 231 -15.21 20.51 -10.50
N ALA A 232 -14.46 19.47 -10.86
CA ALA A 232 -15.05 18.20 -11.25
C ALA A 232 -14.13 17.02 -10.92
N ILE A 233 -14.74 15.89 -10.52
CA ILE A 233 -14.05 14.61 -10.41
C ILE A 233 -14.05 13.95 -11.78
N ILE A 234 -12.86 13.69 -12.29
CA ILE A 234 -12.62 12.95 -13.53
C ILE A 234 -12.33 11.51 -13.19
N TYR A 235 -12.88 10.58 -13.97
CA TYR A 235 -12.55 9.16 -13.97
C TYR A 235 -11.86 8.80 -15.27
N ASN A 236 -10.71 8.13 -15.17
CA ASN A 236 -9.93 7.66 -16.30
C ASN A 236 -9.61 6.17 -16.11
N ASN A 237 -10.13 5.33 -17.00
CA ASN A 237 -9.89 3.87 -17.02
C ASN A 237 -8.83 3.45 -18.05
N PHE A 238 -8.12 4.41 -18.66
CA PHE A 238 -7.08 4.23 -19.68
C PHE A 238 -7.50 3.52 -20.98
N LYS A 239 -8.74 3.06 -21.08
CA LYS A 239 -9.31 2.43 -22.29
C LYS A 239 -10.11 3.44 -23.11
N ASN A 240 -10.88 4.28 -22.42
CA ASN A 240 -11.78 5.25 -23.03
C ASN A 240 -11.35 6.69 -22.68
N ARG A 241 -11.97 7.66 -23.34
CA ARG A 241 -11.80 9.07 -22.95
C ARG A 241 -12.23 9.28 -21.49
N PRO A 242 -11.50 10.09 -20.70
CA PRO A 242 -11.87 10.37 -19.31
C PRO A 242 -13.27 10.98 -19.19
N VAL A 243 -14.02 10.57 -18.17
CA VAL A 243 -15.42 10.98 -17.94
C VAL A 243 -15.54 11.81 -16.67
N LYS A 244 -16.38 12.86 -16.70
CA LYS A 244 -16.75 13.64 -15.50
C LYS A 244 -17.78 12.86 -14.68
N LEU A 245 -17.40 12.43 -13.48
CA LEU A 245 -18.29 11.72 -12.56
C LEU A 245 -19.19 12.67 -11.77
N LEU A 246 -18.62 13.77 -11.29
CA LEU A 246 -19.31 14.76 -10.49
C LEU A 246 -18.73 16.14 -10.77
N ARG A 247 -19.57 17.18 -10.76
CA ARG A 247 -19.15 18.56 -11.03
C ARG A 247 -19.88 19.53 -10.12
N SER A 248 -19.25 20.66 -9.82
CA SER A 248 -19.95 21.82 -9.30
C SER A 248 -20.77 22.49 -10.40
N ASN A 249 -21.98 22.97 -10.08
CA ASN A 249 -22.87 23.65 -11.02
C ASN A 249 -22.70 25.18 -11.03
N THR A 250 -21.64 25.71 -10.43
CA THR A 250 -21.38 27.15 -10.31
C THR A 250 -20.11 27.56 -11.06
N SER A 251 -20.25 28.49 -12.00
CA SER A 251 -19.12 29.16 -12.67
C SER A 251 -18.25 29.85 -11.62
N ALA A 252 -16.92 29.77 -11.75
CA ALA A 252 -15.96 30.39 -10.83
C ALA A 252 -16.13 31.93 -10.73
N THR A 253 -16.84 32.54 -11.69
CA THR A 253 -17.14 33.97 -11.74
C THR A 253 -18.28 34.44 -10.84
N ARG A 254 -19.10 33.54 -10.26
CA ARG A 254 -20.14 33.86 -9.26
C ARG A 254 -19.72 33.40 -7.86
N ALA A 255 -18.44 33.53 -7.54
CA ALA A 255 -17.88 33.14 -6.24
C ALA A 255 -18.28 34.14 -5.15
N SER A 256 -19.56 34.16 -4.76
CA SER A 256 -20.00 34.67 -3.48
C SER A 256 -20.42 33.49 -2.61
N ASN A 257 -19.73 33.29 -1.48
CA ASN A 257 -19.99 32.44 -0.29
C ASN A 257 -20.52 30.98 -0.46
N ASN A 258 -20.78 30.50 -1.68
CA ASN A 258 -21.37 29.21 -2.01
C ASN A 258 -20.55 28.51 -3.11
N PHE A 259 -19.24 28.41 -2.89
CA PHE A 259 -18.37 27.63 -3.75
C PHE A 259 -18.62 26.15 -3.51
N LEU A 260 -19.38 25.49 -4.39
CA LEU A 260 -19.42 24.03 -4.44
C LEU A 260 -18.02 23.56 -4.89
N SER A 261 -17.14 23.22 -3.96
CA SER A 261 -15.94 22.44 -4.26
C SER A 261 -16.29 20.96 -4.26
N VAL A 262 -15.83 20.26 -5.29
CA VAL A 262 -15.86 18.80 -5.37
C VAL A 262 -14.42 18.35 -5.52
N SER A 263 -13.90 17.64 -4.53
CA SER A 263 -12.63 16.93 -4.64
C SER A 263 -12.84 15.42 -4.53
N GLY A 264 -12.07 14.69 -5.32
CA GLY A 264 -11.98 13.24 -5.23
C GLY A 264 -11.49 12.81 -3.85
N GLY A 265 -11.77 11.56 -3.50
CA GLY A 265 -11.36 10.97 -2.23
C GLY A 265 -11.16 9.47 -2.37
N SER A 266 -11.25 8.77 -1.24
CA SER A 266 -10.92 7.35 -1.16
C SER A 266 -11.99 6.44 -1.77
N TRP A 267 -11.56 5.28 -2.24
CA TRP A 267 -12.44 4.30 -2.90
C TRP A 267 -12.99 3.32 -1.89
N PHE A 268 -14.23 2.88 -2.12
CA PHE A 268 -14.67 1.62 -1.54
C PHE A 268 -13.95 0.46 -2.24
N SER A 269 -13.63 -0.61 -1.52
CA SER A 269 -12.75 -1.70 -1.99
C SER A 269 -13.20 -2.38 -3.30
N ARG A 270 -14.50 -2.34 -3.61
CA ARG A 270 -15.08 -2.85 -4.88
C ARG A 270 -15.09 -1.84 -6.04
N GLY A 271 -14.58 -0.62 -5.87
CA GLY A 271 -14.48 0.38 -6.93
C GLY A 271 -15.79 0.99 -7.45
N ARG A 272 -16.96 0.60 -6.90
CA ARG A 272 -18.28 1.13 -7.30
C ARG A 272 -18.55 2.51 -6.72
N LYS A 273 -18.15 2.72 -5.47
CA LYS A 273 -18.41 3.94 -4.70
C LYS A 273 -17.11 4.65 -4.37
N LEU A 274 -17.23 5.96 -4.16
CA LEU A 274 -16.17 6.85 -3.70
C LEU A 274 -16.64 7.57 -2.45
N VAL A 275 -15.72 7.87 -1.53
CA VAL A 275 -15.93 8.95 -0.57
C VAL A 275 -15.41 10.23 -1.21
N VAL A 276 -16.23 11.28 -1.21
CA VAL A 276 -15.93 12.56 -1.86
C VAL A 276 -16.18 13.69 -0.88
N THR A 277 -15.42 14.77 -1.02
CA THR A 277 -15.63 16.00 -0.25
C THR A 277 -16.50 16.93 -1.08
N LEU A 278 -17.63 17.38 -0.52
CA LEU A 278 -18.54 18.32 -1.15
C LEU A 278 -18.77 19.52 -0.24
N SER A 279 -18.49 20.72 -0.75
CA SER A 279 -18.96 21.94 -0.10
C SER A 279 -20.37 22.27 -0.56
N ARG A 280 -21.31 22.53 0.36
CA ARG A 280 -22.69 22.93 0.10
C ARG A 280 -23.11 24.02 1.08
N ARG A 281 -23.63 25.14 0.56
CA ARG A 281 -24.14 26.26 1.36
C ARG A 281 -23.15 26.76 2.43
N GLY A 282 -21.85 26.80 2.09
CA GLY A 282 -20.78 27.26 2.98
C GLY A 282 -20.20 26.20 3.93
N ASN A 283 -20.80 25.02 4.06
CA ASN A 283 -20.24 23.91 4.84
C ASN A 283 -19.59 22.86 3.94
N THR A 284 -18.51 22.22 4.40
CA THR A 284 -17.83 21.16 3.66
C THR A 284 -17.92 19.86 4.41
N ASP A 285 -18.53 18.84 3.78
CA ASP A 285 -18.74 17.52 4.38
C ASP A 285 -18.30 16.39 3.46
N LEU A 286 -18.25 15.20 4.03
CA LEU A 286 -17.94 13.95 3.35
C LEU A 286 -19.23 13.26 2.88
N TYR A 287 -19.20 12.74 1.67
CA TYR A 287 -20.30 12.02 1.05
C TYR A 287 -19.81 10.72 0.44
N SER A 288 -20.60 9.66 0.54
CA SER A 288 -20.45 8.52 -0.34
C SER A 288 -21.14 8.80 -1.67
N PHE A 289 -20.48 8.49 -2.78
CA PHE A 289 -20.97 8.68 -4.14
C PHE A 289 -20.97 7.35 -4.89
N ASP A 290 -22.17 6.89 -5.29
CA ASP A 290 -22.33 5.72 -6.16
C ASP A 290 -22.17 6.15 -7.63
N ARG A 291 -21.12 5.66 -8.29
CA ARG A 291 -20.77 6.04 -9.67
C ARG A 291 -21.81 5.58 -10.69
N GLN A 292 -22.49 4.45 -10.44
CA GLN A 292 -23.48 3.88 -11.36
C GLN A 292 -24.83 4.57 -11.19
N LYS A 293 -25.29 4.71 -9.93
CA LYS A 293 -26.58 5.33 -9.61
C LYS A 293 -26.52 6.86 -9.65
N ARG A 294 -25.32 7.45 -9.74
CA ARG A 294 -25.08 8.89 -9.58
C ARG A 294 -25.73 9.47 -8.33
N LYS A 295 -25.73 8.67 -7.24
CA LYS A 295 -26.39 9.01 -5.98
C LYS A 295 -25.35 9.37 -4.93
N GLU A 296 -25.57 10.48 -4.24
CA GLU A 296 -24.77 10.96 -3.12
C GLU A 296 -25.47 10.63 -1.80
N THR A 297 -24.72 10.30 -0.76
CA THR A 297 -25.24 10.08 0.59
C THR A 297 -24.27 10.66 1.59
N ARG A 298 -24.73 11.65 2.36
CA ARG A 298 -23.92 12.40 3.34
C ARG A 298 -23.44 11.46 4.45
N LEU A 299 -22.16 11.56 4.80
CA LEU A 299 -21.50 10.76 5.84
C LEU A 299 -21.21 11.58 7.09
N THR A 300 -20.80 12.84 6.94
CA THR A 300 -20.57 13.76 8.07
C THR A 300 -21.57 14.91 8.07
N THR A 301 -21.94 15.39 9.25
CA THR A 301 -22.97 16.42 9.43
C THR A 301 -22.57 17.56 10.35
N HIS A 302 -21.30 17.61 10.77
CA HIS A 302 -20.83 18.65 11.66
C HIS A 302 -20.81 20.01 10.94
N ARG A 303 -20.91 21.11 11.70
CA ARG A 303 -20.79 22.48 11.16
C ARG A 303 -19.36 22.90 10.75
N SER A 304 -18.42 21.98 10.91
CA SER A 304 -17.00 22.17 10.68
C SER A 304 -16.65 21.67 9.29
N ILE A 305 -15.48 22.09 8.81
CA ILE A 305 -14.96 21.63 7.51
C ILE A 305 -14.41 20.22 7.70
N ASP A 306 -15.04 19.23 7.06
CA ASP A 306 -14.57 17.84 7.01
C ASP A 306 -14.04 17.52 5.60
N THR A 307 -12.78 17.12 5.48
CA THR A 307 -12.06 16.94 4.20
C THR A 307 -11.07 15.77 4.23
N VAL A 308 -10.40 15.52 3.09
CA VAL A 308 -9.32 14.51 2.94
C VAL A 308 -9.71 13.13 3.50
N PRO A 309 -10.80 12.53 2.99
CA PRO A 309 -11.26 11.23 3.48
C PRO A 309 -10.34 10.10 3.02
N ASP A 310 -10.02 9.18 3.93
CA ASP A 310 -9.49 7.86 3.60
C ASP A 310 -10.24 6.72 4.27
N LEU A 311 -10.61 5.71 3.49
CA LEU A 311 -11.45 4.60 3.92
C LEU A 311 -10.60 3.34 4.07
N SER A 312 -10.71 2.67 5.21
CA SER A 312 -10.06 1.39 5.46
C SER A 312 -10.49 0.31 4.45
N ALA A 313 -9.61 -0.67 4.23
CA ALA A 313 -9.83 -1.74 3.25
C ALA A 313 -11.11 -2.56 3.48
N ASP A 314 -11.55 -2.69 4.74
CA ASP A 314 -12.79 -3.36 5.15
C ASP A 314 -14.07 -2.54 4.86
N ASN A 315 -13.94 -1.28 4.45
CA ASN A 315 -15.01 -0.29 4.25
C ASN A 315 -15.81 0.05 5.51
N GLN A 316 -15.26 -0.13 6.71
CA GLN A 316 -15.96 0.17 7.95
C GLN A 316 -15.48 1.46 8.61
N HIS A 317 -14.23 1.85 8.38
CA HIS A 317 -13.55 2.89 9.13
C HIS A 317 -13.09 4.01 8.21
N LEU A 318 -13.65 5.20 8.40
CA LEU A 318 -13.30 6.39 7.64
C LEU A 318 -12.43 7.31 8.52
N ILE A 319 -11.25 7.66 8.05
CA ILE A 319 -10.44 8.74 8.65
C ILE A 319 -10.53 9.98 7.77
N PHE A 320 -10.47 11.15 8.38
CA PHE A 320 -10.63 12.42 7.70
C PHE A 320 -10.08 13.58 8.52
N VAL A 321 -9.85 14.71 7.87
CA VAL A 321 -9.41 15.95 8.53
C VAL A 321 -10.64 16.79 8.89
N SER A 322 -10.68 17.29 10.12
CA SER A 322 -11.70 18.23 10.60
C SER A 322 -11.08 19.40 11.35
N ASP A 323 -11.64 20.61 11.18
CA ASP A 323 -11.23 21.82 11.93
C ASP A 323 -12.08 22.07 13.18
N ARG A 324 -12.88 21.08 13.62
CA ARG A 324 -13.83 21.24 14.73
C ARG A 324 -13.23 21.62 16.08
N THR A 325 -11.92 21.47 16.24
CA THR A 325 -11.17 21.87 17.43
C THR A 325 -10.46 23.22 17.29
N GLY A 326 -10.71 23.96 16.22
CA GLY A 326 -10.11 25.28 15.92
C GLY A 326 -8.94 25.23 14.93
N HIS A 327 -8.37 24.05 14.71
CA HIS A 327 -7.30 23.77 13.74
C HIS A 327 -7.43 22.33 13.25
N GLU A 328 -6.79 22.01 12.13
CA GLU A 328 -6.90 20.70 11.47
C GLU A 328 -6.44 19.56 12.38
N GLN A 329 -7.32 18.60 12.61
CA GLN A 329 -7.02 17.35 13.30
C GLN A 329 -7.60 16.17 12.54
N ILE A 330 -7.05 14.98 12.79
CA ILE A 330 -7.52 13.74 12.21
C ILE A 330 -8.62 13.17 13.10
N PHE A 331 -9.73 12.86 12.46
CA PHE A 331 -10.88 12.20 13.04
C PHE A 331 -11.10 10.84 12.39
N TYR A 332 -11.73 9.98 13.15
CA TYR A 332 -12.14 8.64 12.79
C TYR A 332 -13.66 8.55 12.85
N LEU A 333 -14.29 7.85 11.92
CA LEU A 333 -15.72 7.60 11.84
C LEU A 333 -15.97 6.15 11.47
N GLN A 334 -16.61 5.42 12.38
CA GLN A 334 -17.15 4.10 12.04
C GLN A 334 -18.46 4.26 11.28
N LEU A 335 -18.52 3.79 10.03
CA LEU A 335 -19.64 4.06 9.12
C LEU A 335 -20.99 3.47 9.60
N GLY A 336 -20.96 2.38 10.37
CA GLY A 336 -22.16 1.74 10.91
C GLY A 336 -22.84 2.54 12.02
N THR A 337 -22.06 3.09 12.96
CA THR A 337 -22.57 3.87 14.10
C THR A 337 -22.71 5.36 13.79
N LYS A 338 -21.91 5.86 12.84
CA LYS A 338 -21.76 7.28 12.49
C LYS A 338 -21.31 8.15 13.67
N ILE A 339 -20.63 7.57 14.65
CA ILE A 339 -20.06 8.31 15.78
C ILE A 339 -18.60 8.66 15.44
N PRO A 340 -18.25 9.95 15.36
CA PRO A 340 -16.88 10.36 15.12
C PRO A 340 -16.06 10.42 16.42
N PHE A 341 -14.78 10.05 16.34
CA PHE A 341 -13.80 10.16 17.42
C PHE A 341 -12.57 10.92 16.93
N GLN A 342 -11.94 11.71 17.79
CA GLN A 342 -10.71 12.42 17.47
C GLN A 342 -9.51 11.48 17.67
N LEU A 343 -8.61 11.41 16.69
CA LEU A 343 -7.39 10.60 16.78
C LEU A 343 -6.17 11.42 17.19
N THR A 344 -6.04 12.64 16.66
CA THR A 344 -4.88 13.49 16.96
C THR A 344 -5.24 14.67 17.84
N PHE A 345 -4.34 15.00 18.77
CA PHE A 345 -4.53 16.05 19.77
C PHE A 345 -3.33 17.01 19.80
N GLY A 346 -3.51 18.14 20.49
CA GLY A 346 -2.45 19.12 20.74
C GLY A 346 -2.58 20.38 19.90
N ARG A 347 -1.56 21.25 19.99
CA ARG A 347 -1.56 22.59 19.38
C ARG A 347 -1.14 22.63 17.90
N GLY A 348 -0.48 21.59 17.40
CA GLY A 348 -0.10 21.49 15.99
C GLY A 348 -1.25 20.93 15.13
N SER A 349 -1.27 21.30 13.85
CA SER A 349 -2.20 20.72 12.87
C SER A 349 -1.77 19.32 12.45
N SER A 350 -2.74 18.43 12.24
CA SER A 350 -2.55 17.10 11.65
C SER A 350 -3.41 16.96 10.39
N SER A 351 -2.80 16.54 9.29
CA SER A 351 -3.41 16.51 7.96
C SER A 351 -2.96 15.30 7.13
N ASP A 352 -3.55 15.15 5.93
CA ASP A 352 -3.22 14.09 4.96
C ASP A 352 -3.16 12.66 5.54
N PRO A 353 -4.19 12.20 6.26
CA PRO A 353 -4.21 10.85 6.79
C PRO A 353 -4.34 9.80 5.68
N ALA A 354 -3.62 8.69 5.81
CA ALA A 354 -3.69 7.54 4.91
C ALA A 354 -3.61 6.23 5.69
N TRP A 355 -4.62 5.37 5.55
CA TRP A 355 -4.63 4.01 6.07
C TRP A 355 -3.58 3.15 5.38
N SER A 356 -2.91 2.31 6.17
CA SER A 356 -2.14 1.19 5.63
C SER A 356 -3.07 0.20 4.91
N PRO A 357 -2.58 -0.54 3.89
CA PRO A 357 -3.42 -1.45 3.11
C PRO A 357 -4.10 -2.57 3.93
N ASP A 358 -3.48 -2.95 5.04
CA ASP A 358 -3.98 -3.94 5.99
C ASP A 358 -4.89 -3.33 7.08
N GLY A 359 -5.03 -2.00 7.13
CA GLY A 359 -5.92 -1.28 8.05
C GLY A 359 -5.43 -1.23 9.51
N THR A 360 -4.14 -1.47 9.75
CA THR A 360 -3.56 -1.49 11.11
C THR A 360 -2.95 -0.16 11.53
N LEU A 361 -2.46 0.63 10.57
CA LEU A 361 -1.70 1.85 10.83
C LEU A 361 -2.21 3.02 10.00
N ILE A 362 -1.94 4.24 10.48
CA ILE A 362 -2.23 5.48 9.75
C ILE A 362 -0.95 6.29 9.62
N ALA A 363 -0.56 6.57 8.38
CA ALA A 363 0.46 7.57 8.08
C ALA A 363 -0.19 8.93 7.90
N TYR A 364 0.40 9.99 8.45
CA TYR A 364 -0.17 11.34 8.37
C TYR A 364 0.89 12.42 8.50
N SER A 365 0.53 13.64 8.12
CA SER A 365 1.37 14.82 8.28
C SER A 365 1.03 15.54 9.58
N LYS A 366 2.03 15.89 10.39
CA LYS A 366 1.86 16.62 11.66
C LYS A 366 2.80 17.80 11.71
N ILE A 367 2.28 18.99 11.98
CA ILE A 367 3.11 20.17 12.20
C ILE A 367 3.79 20.05 13.57
N SER A 368 5.12 19.97 13.53
CA SER A 368 5.98 19.98 14.72
C SER A 368 7.09 21.01 14.53
N ASN A 369 7.26 21.91 15.50
CA ASN A 369 8.26 22.98 15.46
C ASN A 369 8.22 23.83 14.16
N GLY A 370 7.02 24.15 13.68
CA GLY A 370 6.80 24.99 12.50
C GLY A 370 6.97 24.28 11.15
N HIS A 371 7.27 22.98 11.14
CA HIS A 371 7.42 22.19 9.92
C HIS A 371 6.54 20.95 9.96
N SER A 372 5.90 20.63 8.84
CA SER A 372 5.12 19.39 8.73
C SER A 372 6.04 18.19 8.58
N GLN A 373 5.78 17.11 9.32
CA GLN A 373 6.53 15.86 9.28
C GLN A 373 5.59 14.67 9.10
N ILE A 374 6.08 13.61 8.46
CA ILE A 374 5.35 12.35 8.36
C ILE A 374 5.46 11.62 9.69
N ASN A 375 4.31 11.24 10.23
CA ASN A 375 4.15 10.45 11.45
C ASN A 375 3.35 9.19 11.12
N LEU A 376 3.50 8.18 11.95
CA LEU A 376 2.81 6.91 11.89
C LEU A 376 2.15 6.66 13.23
N MET A 377 0.87 6.28 13.23
CA MET A 377 0.13 5.95 14.45
C MET A 377 -0.65 4.65 14.32
N ASP A 378 -0.83 3.98 15.45
CA ASP A 378 -1.87 2.96 15.63
C ASP A 378 -3.14 3.66 16.16
N PRO A 379 -4.26 3.60 15.42
CA PRO A 379 -5.49 4.31 15.79
C PRO A 379 -6.21 3.72 17.01
N PHE A 380 -5.88 2.50 17.42
CA PHE A 380 -6.53 1.80 18.53
C PHE A 380 -5.74 1.95 19.83
N THR A 381 -4.40 2.07 19.77
CA THR A 381 -3.57 2.33 20.95
C THR A 381 -3.33 3.82 21.17
N GLY A 382 -3.37 4.63 20.11
CA GLY A 382 -3.06 6.06 20.14
C GLY A 382 -1.56 6.37 20.18
N GLU A 383 -0.70 5.36 20.06
CA GLU A 383 0.75 5.58 19.97
C GLU A 383 1.12 6.16 18.60
N ASP A 384 1.88 7.26 18.59
CA ASP A 384 2.41 7.89 17.39
C ASP A 384 3.94 8.06 17.42
N HIS A 385 4.58 7.95 16.27
CA HIS A 385 6.01 8.27 16.11
C HIS A 385 6.32 8.95 14.79
N SER A 386 7.33 9.82 14.82
CA SER A 386 7.74 10.62 13.65
C SER A 386 8.71 9.84 12.76
N LEU A 387 8.33 9.62 11.50
CA LEU A 387 9.15 8.97 10.48
C LEU A 387 10.15 9.94 9.82
N THR A 388 9.77 11.21 9.69
CA THR A 388 10.66 12.26 9.17
C THR A 388 10.99 13.29 10.25
N LYS A 389 12.16 13.90 10.14
CA LYS A 389 12.62 14.98 11.03
C LYS A 389 13.42 16.00 10.22
N GLY A 390 13.25 17.29 10.49
CA GLY A 390 14.06 18.35 9.89
C GLY A 390 13.40 19.72 9.84
N ARG A 391 14.15 20.71 9.35
CA ARG A 391 13.68 22.09 9.12
C ARG A 391 13.15 22.29 7.70
N TYR A 392 12.28 21.38 7.28
CA TYR A 392 11.63 21.35 5.97
C TYR A 392 10.35 20.54 6.10
N ASN A 393 9.40 20.73 5.19
CA ASN A 393 8.14 20.01 5.22
C ASN A 393 8.30 18.64 4.56
N SER A 394 7.70 17.63 5.19
CA SER A 394 7.44 16.31 4.63
C SER A 394 5.96 16.02 4.81
N GLU A 395 5.23 15.84 3.71
CA GLU A 395 3.76 15.87 3.68
C GLU A 395 3.20 14.82 2.70
N GLN A 396 1.87 14.62 2.75
CA GLN A 396 1.10 13.83 1.79
C GLN A 396 1.61 12.38 1.64
N PRO A 397 1.62 11.59 2.73
CA PRO A 397 2.03 10.19 2.67
C PRO A 397 1.06 9.34 1.84
N ALA A 398 1.60 8.35 1.14
CA ALA A 398 0.87 7.35 0.39
C ALA A 398 1.55 5.99 0.54
N TRP A 399 0.80 5.00 1.00
CA TRP A 399 1.31 3.65 1.22
C TRP A 399 1.60 2.91 -0.08
N SER A 400 2.63 2.07 -0.05
CA SER A 400 2.78 1.01 -1.04
C SER A 400 1.67 -0.03 -0.85
N PRO A 401 1.23 -0.70 -1.93
CA PRO A 401 0.21 -1.75 -1.86
C PRO A 401 0.53 -2.90 -0.91
N ASP A 402 1.81 -3.16 -0.65
CA ASP A 402 2.30 -4.20 0.27
C ASP A 402 2.51 -3.69 1.71
N GLY A 403 2.22 -2.42 2.00
CA GLY A 403 2.35 -1.81 3.33
C GLY A 403 3.79 -1.60 3.81
N ARG A 404 4.83 -1.87 3.01
CA ARG A 404 6.23 -1.82 3.46
C ARG A 404 6.92 -0.48 3.25
N GLN A 405 6.35 0.37 2.39
CA GLN A 405 6.96 1.63 1.96
C GLN A 405 5.94 2.75 1.95
N ILE A 406 6.45 3.98 2.10
CA ILE A 406 5.66 5.21 2.04
C ILE A 406 6.26 6.11 0.98
N ALA A 407 5.45 6.48 -0.02
CA ALA A 407 5.73 7.60 -0.90
C ALA A 407 5.25 8.89 -0.24
N PHE A 408 6.01 9.97 -0.36
CA PHE A 408 5.66 11.25 0.27
C PHE A 408 6.35 12.41 -0.44
N VAL A 409 5.94 13.63 -0.11
CA VAL A 409 6.50 14.86 -0.68
C VAL A 409 7.42 15.49 0.36
N SER A 410 8.60 15.95 -0.06
CA SER A 410 9.50 16.72 0.81
C SER A 410 10.04 17.96 0.12
N SER A 411 10.05 19.06 0.87
CA SER A 411 10.62 20.34 0.45
C SER A 411 12.09 20.50 0.85
N SER A 412 12.78 19.42 1.26
CA SER A 412 14.19 19.44 1.68
C SER A 412 15.18 19.94 0.61
N THR A 413 14.74 20.04 -0.65
CA THR A 413 15.52 20.62 -1.75
C THR A 413 15.08 22.05 -2.13
N GLY A 414 14.28 22.70 -1.29
CA GLY A 414 13.70 24.04 -1.50
C GLY A 414 12.40 24.05 -2.31
N VAL A 415 12.08 22.95 -2.99
CA VAL A 415 10.83 22.73 -3.75
C VAL A 415 10.37 21.30 -3.46
N ASP A 416 9.05 21.13 -3.42
CA ASP A 416 8.38 19.85 -3.20
C ASP A 416 8.78 18.80 -4.24
N LYS A 417 9.40 17.72 -3.76
CA LYS A 417 9.80 16.56 -4.57
C LYS A 417 9.24 15.27 -3.98
N LEU A 418 9.02 14.29 -4.84
CA LEU A 418 8.54 12.97 -4.49
C LEU A 418 9.69 12.09 -3.98
N TYR A 419 9.50 11.53 -2.80
CA TYR A 419 10.40 10.59 -2.12
C TYR A 419 9.67 9.28 -1.82
N ILE A 420 10.46 8.24 -1.56
CA ILE A 420 10.01 6.98 -0.97
C ILE A 420 10.91 6.68 0.22
N MET A 421 10.34 6.11 1.28
CA MET A 421 11.05 5.53 2.42
C MET A 421 10.41 4.19 2.81
N PHE A 422 11.09 3.41 3.64
CA PHE A 422 10.50 2.26 4.30
C PHE A 422 9.57 2.72 5.43
N VAL A 423 8.66 1.86 5.88
CA VAL A 423 7.70 2.17 6.95
C VAL A 423 8.39 2.48 8.28
N ASP A 424 9.62 2.01 8.50
CA ASP A 424 10.46 2.37 9.66
C ASP A 424 11.14 3.75 9.54
N GLY A 425 10.85 4.51 8.48
CA GLY A 425 11.43 5.82 8.19
C GLY A 425 12.85 5.77 7.57
N THR A 426 13.45 4.60 7.43
CA THR A 426 14.76 4.43 6.80
C THR A 426 14.65 4.37 5.26
N GLY A 427 15.79 4.28 4.58
CA GLY A 427 15.79 4.10 3.12
C GLY A 427 15.30 5.29 2.29
N ARG A 428 15.16 6.47 2.91
CA ARG A 428 14.66 7.68 2.24
C ARG A 428 15.44 7.98 0.97
N ARG A 429 14.75 7.99 -0.17
CA ARG A 429 15.32 8.27 -1.49
C ARG A 429 14.38 9.14 -2.32
N ARG A 430 14.96 10.10 -3.06
CA ARG A 430 14.20 10.87 -4.05
C ARG A 430 13.82 9.95 -5.21
N LEU A 431 12.55 9.92 -5.56
CA LEU A 431 12.05 9.06 -6.64
C LEU A 431 12.27 9.70 -8.02
N THR A 432 12.08 11.01 -8.12
CA THR A 432 12.08 11.75 -9.37
C THR A 432 13.43 12.38 -9.68
N ARG A 433 13.73 12.56 -10.97
CA ARG A 433 14.88 13.35 -11.46
C ARG A 433 14.43 14.60 -12.22
N THR A 434 13.26 15.12 -11.89
CA THR A 434 12.71 16.33 -12.51
C THR A 434 13.56 17.56 -12.22
N PRO A 435 13.56 18.57 -13.12
CA PRO A 435 14.20 19.87 -12.89
C PRO A 435 13.82 20.50 -11.54
N LYS A 436 14.72 21.30 -10.95
CA LYS A 436 14.55 21.83 -9.58
C LYS A 436 13.29 22.69 -9.41
N ASP A 437 12.88 23.39 -10.44
CA ASP A 437 11.73 24.30 -10.50
C ASP A 437 10.38 23.60 -10.75
N PHE A 438 10.36 22.26 -10.80
CA PHE A 438 9.12 21.47 -10.88
C PHE A 438 8.67 21.12 -9.47
N ALA A 439 7.43 21.43 -9.09
CA ALA A 439 6.86 21.00 -7.82
C ALA A 439 6.00 19.73 -8.00
N GLU A 440 6.09 18.80 -7.04
CA GLU A 440 5.45 17.49 -7.07
C GLU A 440 4.58 17.33 -5.82
N GLY A 441 3.39 16.73 -5.94
CA GLY A 441 2.44 16.66 -4.83
C GLY A 441 1.46 15.51 -4.93
N SER A 442 0.77 15.21 -3.84
CA SER A 442 -0.36 14.28 -3.73
C SER A 442 -0.09 12.92 -4.40
N PRO A 443 0.93 12.16 -3.94
CA PRO A 443 1.19 10.85 -4.49
C PRO A 443 0.06 9.86 -4.17
N THR A 444 -0.12 8.87 -5.04
CA THR A 444 -0.95 7.69 -4.80
C THR A 444 -0.30 6.50 -5.51
N TRP A 445 -0.34 5.32 -4.89
CA TRP A 445 0.42 4.15 -5.33
C TRP A 445 -0.51 3.00 -5.72
N THR A 446 -0.22 2.34 -6.84
CA THR A 446 -0.88 1.10 -7.24
C THR A 446 0.15 0.00 -7.53
N ALA A 447 -0.24 -1.26 -7.30
CA ALA A 447 0.58 -2.43 -7.64
C ALA A 447 0.77 -2.58 -9.16
N ARG A 448 -0.14 -2.02 -9.97
CA ARG A 448 -0.09 -2.12 -11.42
C ARG A 448 1.13 -1.43 -12.01
N LYS A 449 1.67 -2.04 -13.07
CA LYS A 449 2.78 -1.53 -13.86
C LYS A 449 2.23 -0.90 -15.14
N PHE A 450 2.56 0.37 -15.36
CA PHE A 450 2.10 1.17 -16.50
C PHE A 450 3.22 1.59 -17.47
#